data_AF-X1G467-F1
#
_entry.id   AF-X1G467-F1
#
_cell.length_a   1.000
_cell.length_b   1.000
_cell.length_c   1.000
_cell.angle_alpha   90.00
_cell.angle_beta   90.00
_cell.angle_gamma   90.00
#
_symmetry.space_group_name_H-M   'P 1'
#
loop_
_entity.id
_entity.type
_entity.pdbx_description
1 polymer ?
#
loop_
_entity_poly.entity_id
_entity_poly.type
_entity_poly.pdbx_seq_one_letter_code
_entity_poly.pdbx_strand_id
1 'polypeptide(L)'
;MGSKNLKAVAVRGTGSVPVYDLEGYTPLRSQINRELREYPMSQVARDLGTAGTADYLDYLMETPKRYFTRGKSNGEINISGVNIKNTILAGVSACHGCVIACGRVVNLGDGVKRKGAEYETLAGFGPNLLINDLIRITQYSELCDRYGMDSISLSNIIGLAMLLFDKGLLGLTDTNGIPLEWGNADAVEQLIHKTAKKEGFGAYLALGARGLGRQFGSEDLAVQVNGLEVAFHDPRGASGMALVYATSPRGACHNQSDYYLVEIGQVYSTLGMTYHSSRGGAEKVI
;
A
#
# COMPACT_ATOMS: atom_id res chain seq x y z
N MET A 1 -1.78 7.09 20.82
CA MET A 1 -3.20 7.39 21.12
C MET A 1 -3.77 6.42 22.14
N GLY A 2 -3.86 5.11 21.85
CA GLY A 2 -4.37 4.11 22.80
C GLY A 2 -3.64 4.06 24.15
N SER A 3 -2.30 4.16 24.17
CA SER A 3 -1.50 4.21 25.42
C SER A 3 -1.79 5.42 26.31
N LYS A 4 -2.46 6.44 25.78
CA LYS A 4 -2.89 7.63 26.54
C LYS A 4 -4.40 7.57 26.88
N ASN A 5 -5.05 6.42 26.71
CA ASN A 5 -6.50 6.24 26.88
C ASN A 5 -7.35 7.24 26.08
N LEU A 6 -6.82 7.77 24.96
CA LEU A 6 -7.52 8.70 24.09
C LEU A 6 -8.22 7.93 22.97
N LYS A 7 -9.56 7.88 22.97
CA LYS A 7 -10.34 7.12 21.96
C LYS A 7 -10.59 7.88 20.66
N ALA A 8 -10.80 9.20 20.74
CA ALA A 8 -11.08 10.04 19.58
C ALA A 8 -10.72 11.50 19.87
N VAL A 9 -10.54 12.29 18.81
CA VAL A 9 -10.49 13.76 18.86
C VAL A 9 -11.54 14.27 17.87
N ALA A 10 -12.52 15.03 18.35
CA ALA A 10 -13.58 15.61 17.52
C ALA A 10 -13.35 17.12 17.38
N VAL A 11 -13.37 17.62 16.14
CA VAL A 11 -13.09 19.03 15.82
C VAL A 11 -14.20 19.57 14.92
N ARG A 12 -14.69 20.78 15.22
CA ARG A 12 -15.61 21.56 14.37
C ARG A 12 -15.13 23.00 14.31
N GLY A 13 -14.92 23.52 13.11
CA GLY A 13 -14.57 24.91 12.87
C GLY A 13 -15.48 25.52 11.80
N THR A 14 -15.92 26.77 12.01
CA THR A 14 -16.73 27.54 11.06
C THR A 14 -16.05 28.84 10.62
N GLY A 15 -14.85 29.12 11.14
CA GLY A 15 -14.06 30.27 10.73
C GLY A 15 -13.46 30.09 9.34
N SER A 16 -13.11 31.21 8.70
CA SER A 16 -12.33 31.22 7.47
C SER A 16 -10.84 31.08 7.79
N VAL A 17 -10.10 30.44 6.89
CA VAL A 17 -8.64 30.48 6.91
C VAL A 17 -8.21 31.76 6.19
N PRO A 18 -7.50 32.70 6.87
CA PRO A 18 -7.06 33.93 6.23
C PRO A 18 -6.01 33.63 5.15
N VAL A 19 -6.18 34.23 3.97
CA VAL A 19 -5.25 34.13 2.84
C VAL A 19 -4.67 35.52 2.59
N TYR A 20 -3.35 35.65 2.60
CA TYR A 20 -2.65 36.95 2.48
C TYR A 20 -2.99 37.69 1.18
N ASP A 21 -2.87 37.00 0.04
CA ASP A 21 -3.20 37.52 -1.30
C ASP A 21 -4.31 36.69 -1.93
N LEU A 22 -5.56 37.00 -1.59
CA LEU A 22 -6.73 36.28 -2.11
C LEU A 22 -6.96 36.55 -3.61
N GLU A 23 -6.61 37.77 -4.07
CA GLU A 23 -6.76 38.18 -5.46
C GLU A 23 -5.81 37.42 -6.38
N GLY A 24 -4.55 37.20 -5.97
CA GLY A 24 -3.59 36.37 -6.69
C GLY A 24 -3.84 34.86 -6.51
N TYR A 25 -4.26 34.42 -5.32
CA TYR A 25 -4.51 32.99 -5.05
C TYR A 25 -5.68 32.43 -5.89
N THR A 26 -6.76 33.20 -6.05
CA THR A 26 -7.97 32.73 -6.72
C THR A 26 -7.76 32.27 -8.18
N PRO A 27 -7.13 33.07 -9.06
CA PRO A 27 -6.84 32.65 -10.43
C PRO A 27 -5.83 31.51 -10.48
N LEU A 28 -4.78 31.53 -9.63
CA LEU A 28 -3.77 30.47 -9.58
C LEU A 28 -4.39 29.12 -9.19
N ARG A 29 -5.21 29.09 -8.14
CA ARG A 29 -5.96 27.88 -7.75
C ARG A 29 -6.84 27.37 -8.89
N SER A 30 -7.53 28.27 -9.59
CA SER A 30 -8.40 27.90 -10.72
C SER A 30 -7.62 27.34 -11.90
N GLN A 31 -6.43 27.87 -12.18
CA GLN A 31 -5.52 27.35 -13.18
C GLN A 31 -5.01 25.95 -12.79
N ILE A 32 -4.41 25.81 -11.61
CA ILE A 32 -3.86 24.53 -11.13
C ILE A 32 -4.95 23.45 -11.07
N ASN A 33 -6.16 23.80 -10.62
CA ASN A 33 -7.27 22.84 -10.59
C ASN A 33 -7.68 22.34 -11.98
N ARG A 34 -7.52 23.16 -13.02
CA ARG A 34 -7.76 22.74 -14.41
C ARG A 34 -6.62 21.86 -14.89
N GLU A 35 -5.37 22.29 -14.70
CA GLU A 35 -4.18 21.50 -15.06
C GLU A 35 -4.20 20.11 -14.41
N LEU A 36 -4.53 20.01 -13.12
CA LEU A 36 -4.65 18.74 -12.42
C LEU A 36 -5.78 17.84 -12.95
N ARG A 37 -6.87 18.39 -13.50
CA ARG A 37 -7.95 17.57 -14.08
C ARG A 37 -7.57 17.00 -15.43
N GLU A 38 -6.76 17.75 -16.19
CA GLU A 38 -6.29 17.34 -17.52
C GLU A 38 -5.00 16.51 -17.45
N TYR A 39 -4.31 16.49 -16.31
CA TYR A 39 -3.07 15.73 -16.16
C TYR A 39 -3.33 14.21 -16.27
N PRO A 40 -2.63 13.48 -17.17
CA PRO A 40 -2.92 12.07 -17.44
C PRO A 40 -2.90 11.17 -16.20
N MET A 41 -1.91 11.34 -15.30
CA MET A 41 -1.85 10.53 -14.07
C MET A 41 -3.01 10.83 -13.12
N SER A 42 -3.51 12.06 -13.09
CA SER A 42 -4.68 12.42 -12.31
C SER A 42 -5.96 11.81 -12.90
N GLN A 43 -6.04 11.69 -14.23
CA GLN A 43 -7.13 10.96 -14.89
C GLN A 43 -7.08 9.47 -14.58
N VAL A 44 -5.89 8.84 -14.64
CA VAL A 44 -5.71 7.44 -14.23
C VAL A 44 -6.09 7.24 -12.77
N ALA A 45 -5.58 8.09 -11.85
CA ALA A 45 -5.92 8.01 -10.44
C ALA A 45 -7.43 8.22 -10.18
N ARG A 46 -8.08 9.11 -10.94
CA ARG A 46 -9.53 9.29 -10.88
C ARG A 46 -10.27 8.06 -11.37
N ASP A 47 -9.80 7.41 -12.42
CA ASP A 47 -10.52 6.31 -13.07
C ASP A 47 -10.30 4.96 -12.36
N LEU A 48 -9.08 4.68 -11.93
CA LEU A 48 -8.65 3.39 -11.40
C LEU A 48 -8.23 3.43 -9.91
N GLY A 49 -8.16 4.62 -9.32
CA GLY A 49 -7.58 4.80 -7.98
C GLY A 49 -6.07 4.61 -7.99
N THR A 50 -5.46 4.50 -6.81
CA THR A 50 -4.02 4.18 -6.69
C THR A 50 -3.71 2.79 -7.27
N ALA A 51 -4.66 1.85 -7.19
CA ALA A 51 -4.58 0.52 -7.78
C ALA A 51 -4.41 0.51 -9.32
N GLY A 52 -4.58 1.65 -9.99
CA GLY A 52 -4.32 1.77 -11.43
C GLY A 52 -2.87 1.50 -11.85
N THR A 53 -1.91 1.57 -10.91
CA THR A 53 -0.50 1.27 -11.18
C THR A 53 -0.16 -0.22 -11.03
N ALA A 54 -1.06 -1.04 -10.47
CA ALA A 54 -0.74 -2.41 -10.07
C ALA A 54 -0.19 -3.28 -11.21
N ASP A 55 -0.85 -3.27 -12.37
CA ASP A 55 -0.44 -4.07 -13.54
C ASP A 55 0.92 -3.61 -14.09
N TYR A 56 1.18 -2.30 -14.04
CA TYR A 56 2.43 -1.71 -14.52
C TYR A 56 3.59 -2.04 -13.59
N LEU A 57 3.40 -1.94 -12.28
CA LEU A 57 4.40 -2.31 -11.27
C LEU A 57 4.64 -3.83 -11.27
N ASP A 58 3.61 -4.64 -11.53
CA ASP A 58 3.77 -6.10 -11.70
C ASP A 58 4.64 -6.43 -12.91
N TYR A 59 4.38 -5.78 -14.04
CA TYR A 59 5.15 -5.93 -15.28
C TYR A 59 6.64 -5.62 -15.11
N LEU A 60 6.95 -4.60 -14.30
CA LEU A 60 8.32 -4.20 -13.96
C LEU A 60 8.96 -5.06 -12.86
N MET A 61 8.25 -6.05 -12.33
CA MET A 61 8.67 -6.87 -11.20
C MET A 61 8.90 -6.06 -9.90
N GLU A 62 8.24 -4.92 -9.78
CA GLU A 62 8.25 -4.08 -8.57
C GLU A 62 7.23 -4.54 -7.53
N THR A 63 6.11 -5.14 -7.93
CA THR A 63 5.16 -5.69 -6.96
C THR A 63 5.74 -6.99 -6.36
N PRO A 64 6.04 -7.11 -5.06
CA PRO A 64 6.57 -8.35 -4.49
C PRO A 64 5.48 -9.43 -4.37
N LYS A 65 5.88 -10.70 -4.46
CA LYS A 65 5.02 -11.87 -4.28
C LYS A 65 5.59 -12.80 -3.21
N ARG A 66 4.70 -13.48 -2.49
CA ARG A 66 5.04 -14.51 -1.48
C ARG A 66 6.11 -13.97 -0.51
N TYR A 67 5.79 -12.90 0.20
CA TYR A 67 6.71 -12.21 1.13
C TYR A 67 8.08 -11.88 0.53
N PHE A 68 8.09 -11.09 -0.54
CA PHE A 68 9.32 -10.66 -1.23
C PHE A 68 10.23 -11.82 -1.69
N THR A 69 9.75 -13.07 -1.75
CA THR A 69 10.59 -14.18 -2.26
C THR A 69 10.52 -14.32 -3.78
N ARG A 70 9.57 -13.65 -4.43
CA ARG A 70 9.34 -13.73 -5.89
C ARG A 70 8.99 -12.37 -6.48
N GLY A 71 9.61 -12.03 -7.61
CA GLY A 71 9.27 -10.84 -8.41
C GLY A 71 8.32 -11.11 -9.58
N LYS A 72 8.27 -12.35 -10.11
CA LYS A 72 7.37 -12.75 -11.21
C LYS A 72 6.15 -13.49 -10.68
N SER A 73 4.98 -13.21 -11.26
CA SER A 73 3.75 -13.99 -11.08
C SER A 73 3.66 -15.07 -12.16
N ASN A 74 2.99 -16.19 -11.87
CA ASN A 74 2.64 -17.21 -12.89
C ASN A 74 1.29 -16.89 -13.58
N GLY A 75 0.89 -15.61 -13.62
CA GLY A 75 -0.43 -15.18 -14.10
C GLY A 75 -1.57 -15.44 -13.10
N GLU A 76 -1.26 -15.78 -11.85
CA GLU A 76 -2.22 -16.27 -10.86
C GLU A 76 -2.95 -15.15 -10.08
N ILE A 77 -2.55 -13.88 -10.20
CA ILE A 77 -2.98 -12.83 -9.26
C ILE A 77 -3.48 -11.60 -10.02
N ASN A 78 -4.80 -11.39 -9.95
CA ASN A 78 -5.56 -10.44 -10.74
C ASN A 78 -6.08 -9.30 -9.86
N ILE A 79 -5.18 -8.57 -9.21
CA ILE A 79 -5.51 -7.49 -8.27
C ILE A 79 -5.10 -6.12 -8.84
N SER A 80 -5.92 -5.59 -9.75
CA SER A 80 -5.65 -4.29 -10.37
C SER A 80 -6.82 -3.33 -10.25
N GLY A 81 -6.52 -2.04 -10.43
CA GLY A 81 -7.55 -1.00 -10.46
C GLY A 81 -8.58 -1.22 -11.57
N VAL A 82 -8.19 -1.86 -12.68
CA VAL A 82 -9.10 -2.25 -13.77
C VAL A 82 -10.11 -3.29 -13.28
N ASN A 83 -9.67 -4.29 -12.51
CA ASN A 83 -10.60 -5.29 -11.97
C ASN A 83 -11.54 -4.68 -10.94
N ILE A 84 -11.05 -3.81 -10.06
CA ILE A 84 -11.93 -3.05 -9.14
C ILE A 84 -12.99 -2.31 -9.96
N LYS A 85 -12.58 -1.54 -10.96
CA LYS A 85 -13.48 -0.75 -11.82
C LYS A 85 -14.53 -1.61 -12.51
N ASN A 86 -14.14 -2.76 -13.04
CA ASN A 86 -15.03 -3.62 -13.83
C ASN A 86 -15.93 -4.54 -12.99
N THR A 87 -15.68 -4.66 -11.68
CA THR A 87 -16.41 -5.62 -10.82
C THR A 87 -17.13 -4.96 -9.65
N ILE A 88 -16.38 -4.40 -8.70
CA ILE A 88 -16.90 -3.97 -7.39
C ILE A 88 -17.02 -2.46 -7.23
N LEU A 89 -16.60 -1.66 -8.21
CA LEU A 89 -16.66 -0.20 -8.14
C LEU A 89 -18.12 0.31 -8.16
N ALA A 90 -18.48 1.08 -7.15
CA ALA A 90 -19.80 1.72 -7.02
C ALA A 90 -19.73 3.25 -7.07
N GLY A 91 -18.53 3.82 -7.15
CA GLY A 91 -18.30 5.26 -7.27
C GLY A 91 -16.89 5.67 -6.85
N VAL A 92 -16.68 6.97 -6.79
CA VAL A 92 -15.41 7.58 -6.35
C VAL A 92 -15.65 8.56 -5.21
N SER A 93 -14.62 8.80 -4.41
CA SER A 93 -14.62 9.77 -3.32
C SER A 93 -13.42 10.71 -3.43
N ALA A 94 -13.57 11.91 -2.89
CA ALA A 94 -12.53 12.92 -2.85
C ALA A 94 -12.23 13.34 -1.41
N CYS A 95 -10.94 13.59 -1.14
CA CYS A 95 -10.54 14.33 0.04
C CYS A 95 -11.01 15.80 -0.05
N HIS A 96 -10.96 16.52 1.07
CA HIS A 96 -11.36 17.92 1.12
C HIS A 96 -10.61 18.77 0.08
N GLY A 97 -11.35 19.50 -0.76
CA GLY A 97 -10.79 20.39 -1.79
C GLY A 97 -10.11 19.69 -2.98
N CYS A 98 -10.06 18.37 -3.01
CA CYS A 98 -9.35 17.62 -4.04
C CYS A 98 -10.18 17.53 -5.35
N VAL A 99 -9.54 17.87 -6.48
CA VAL A 99 -10.16 17.78 -7.81
C VAL A 99 -9.93 16.45 -8.53
N ILE A 100 -9.04 15.60 -8.00
CA ILE A 100 -8.66 14.32 -8.60
C ILE A 100 -9.71 13.25 -8.29
N ALA A 101 -10.07 13.09 -7.00
CA ALA A 101 -10.99 12.07 -6.48
C ALA A 101 -10.51 10.62 -6.71
N CYS A 102 -9.30 10.29 -6.25
CA CYS A 102 -8.74 8.94 -6.37
C CYS A 102 -9.38 7.90 -5.45
N GLY A 103 -10.10 8.32 -4.40
CA GLY A 103 -10.73 7.39 -3.46
C GLY A 103 -11.74 6.49 -4.16
N ARG A 104 -11.72 5.20 -3.86
CA ARG A 104 -12.65 4.21 -4.42
C ARG A 104 -13.81 3.99 -3.45
N VAL A 105 -15.03 3.99 -3.97
CA VAL A 105 -16.22 3.53 -3.25
C VAL A 105 -16.67 2.24 -3.91
N VAL A 106 -16.69 1.15 -3.14
CA VAL A 106 -16.96 -0.20 -3.65
C VAL A 106 -18.19 -0.80 -3.00
N ASN A 107 -18.82 -1.76 -3.67
CA ASN A 107 -19.90 -2.59 -3.18
C ASN A 107 -19.56 -4.05 -3.50
N LEU A 108 -19.62 -4.92 -2.49
CA LEU A 108 -19.20 -6.31 -2.59
C LEU A 108 -20.37 -7.26 -2.92
N GLY A 109 -21.46 -6.73 -3.46
CA GLY A 109 -22.68 -7.48 -3.80
C GLY A 109 -23.74 -7.49 -2.70
N ASP A 110 -23.48 -6.87 -1.55
CA ASP A 110 -24.37 -6.85 -0.38
C ASP A 110 -25.12 -5.52 -0.20
N GLY A 111 -24.97 -4.58 -1.14
CA GLY A 111 -25.61 -3.27 -1.07
C GLY A 111 -24.89 -2.27 -0.15
N VAL A 112 -23.83 -2.68 0.55
CA VAL A 112 -23.09 -1.82 1.49
C VAL A 112 -21.92 -1.17 0.77
N LYS A 113 -21.95 0.17 0.69
CA LYS A 113 -20.84 0.97 0.16
C LYS A 113 -19.72 1.05 1.18
N ARG A 114 -18.50 0.77 0.72
CA ARG A 114 -17.27 0.77 1.54
C ARG A 114 -16.16 1.52 0.81
N LYS A 115 -15.07 1.82 1.53
CA LYS A 115 -13.82 2.27 0.90
C LYS A 115 -13.19 1.09 0.15
N GLY A 116 -12.79 1.31 -1.10
CA GLY A 116 -12.03 0.32 -1.86
C GLY A 116 -10.57 0.28 -1.42
N ALA A 117 -9.93 -0.88 -1.58
CA ALA A 117 -8.52 -1.05 -1.27
C ALA A 117 -7.64 -0.19 -2.18
N GLU A 118 -6.64 0.46 -1.57
CA GLU A 118 -5.56 1.16 -2.29
C GLU A 118 -4.53 0.14 -2.82
N TYR A 119 -3.64 0.56 -3.74
CA TYR A 119 -2.58 -0.29 -4.31
C TYR A 119 -1.84 -1.11 -3.25
N GLU A 120 -1.33 -0.45 -2.22
CA GLU A 120 -0.55 -1.08 -1.16
C GLU A 120 -1.33 -2.17 -0.40
N THR A 121 -2.62 -1.94 -0.13
CA THR A 121 -3.46 -2.94 0.51
C THR A 121 -3.73 -4.12 -0.41
N LEU A 122 -3.94 -3.86 -1.70
CA LEU A 122 -4.09 -4.92 -2.69
C LEU A 122 -2.82 -5.75 -2.80
N ALA A 123 -1.67 -5.11 -3.02
CA ALA A 123 -0.39 -5.78 -3.15
C ALA A 123 -0.04 -6.59 -1.89
N GLY A 124 -0.32 -6.03 -0.71
CA GLY A 124 -0.02 -6.64 0.57
C GLY A 124 -0.84 -7.87 0.90
N PHE A 125 -2.16 -7.79 0.77
CA PHE A 125 -3.02 -8.94 1.06
C PHE A 125 -3.20 -9.88 -0.13
N GLY A 126 -2.89 -9.44 -1.35
CA GLY A 126 -2.98 -10.23 -2.57
C GLY A 126 -1.66 -10.95 -2.87
N PRO A 127 -0.80 -10.43 -3.78
CA PRO A 127 0.40 -11.10 -4.26
C PRO A 127 1.39 -11.43 -3.18
N ASN A 128 1.54 -10.57 -2.18
CA ASN A 128 2.44 -10.82 -1.08
C ASN A 128 2.01 -12.05 -0.23
N LEU A 129 0.71 -12.37 -0.15
CA LEU A 129 0.18 -13.55 0.55
C LEU A 129 -0.28 -14.68 -0.39
N LEU A 130 -0.17 -14.50 -1.71
CA LEU A 130 -0.71 -15.37 -2.76
C LEU A 130 -2.25 -15.54 -2.70
N ILE A 131 -2.99 -14.50 -2.30
CA ILE A 131 -4.45 -14.48 -2.34
C ILE A 131 -4.90 -13.79 -3.64
N ASN A 132 -5.77 -14.47 -4.40
CA ASN A 132 -6.36 -13.94 -5.62
C ASN A 132 -7.90 -13.77 -5.49
N ASP A 133 -8.33 -13.14 -4.40
CA ASP A 133 -9.73 -12.84 -4.14
C ASP A 133 -9.88 -11.36 -3.77
N LEU A 134 -10.32 -10.57 -4.75
CA LEU A 134 -10.48 -9.12 -4.60
C LEU A 134 -11.52 -8.75 -3.53
N ILE A 135 -12.55 -9.57 -3.34
CA ILE A 135 -13.61 -9.32 -2.36
C ILE A 135 -13.02 -9.51 -0.96
N ARG A 136 -12.34 -10.64 -0.71
CA ARG A 136 -11.67 -10.91 0.57
C ARG A 136 -10.62 -9.85 0.90
N ILE A 137 -9.78 -9.48 -0.07
CA ILE A 137 -8.76 -8.43 0.14
C ILE A 137 -9.42 -7.09 0.50
N THR A 138 -10.53 -6.74 -0.15
CA THR A 138 -11.28 -5.52 0.18
C THR A 138 -11.91 -5.60 1.58
N GLN A 139 -12.38 -6.77 2.00
CA GLN A 139 -12.87 -7.00 3.37
C GLN A 139 -11.73 -6.86 4.39
N TYR A 140 -10.52 -7.35 4.10
CA TYR A 140 -9.35 -7.14 4.96
C TYR A 140 -8.99 -5.67 5.09
N SER A 141 -9.08 -4.91 3.99
CA SER A 141 -8.93 -3.44 4.02
C SER A 141 -9.93 -2.80 4.97
N GLU A 142 -11.21 -3.19 4.89
CA GLU A 142 -12.25 -2.68 5.79
C GLU A 142 -11.97 -3.04 7.24
N LEU A 143 -11.51 -4.27 7.52
CA LEU A 143 -11.14 -4.69 8.88
C LEU A 143 -9.96 -3.86 9.42
N CYS A 144 -8.95 -3.59 8.60
CA CYS A 144 -7.83 -2.72 8.97
C CYS A 144 -8.32 -1.32 9.34
N ASP A 145 -9.18 -0.72 8.51
CA ASP A 145 -9.77 0.59 8.77
C ASP A 145 -10.61 0.60 10.07
N ARG A 146 -11.42 -0.43 10.29
CA ARG A 146 -12.28 -0.55 11.50
C ARG A 146 -11.48 -0.76 12.78
N TYR A 147 -10.40 -1.53 12.73
CA TYR A 147 -9.51 -1.75 13.87
C TYR A 147 -8.47 -0.63 14.05
N GLY A 148 -8.26 0.21 13.05
CA GLY A 148 -7.20 1.23 13.06
C GLY A 148 -5.81 0.62 12.97
N MET A 149 -5.66 -0.41 12.12
CA MET A 149 -4.38 -1.07 11.83
C MET A 149 -3.87 -0.66 10.45
N ASP A 150 -2.55 -0.55 10.31
CA ASP A 150 -1.91 -0.30 9.02
C ASP A 150 -1.94 -1.57 8.16
N SER A 151 -2.54 -1.50 6.97
CA SER A 151 -2.65 -2.63 6.06
C SER A 151 -1.30 -3.06 5.48
N ILE A 152 -0.35 -2.12 5.30
CA ILE A 152 0.99 -2.45 4.81
C ILE A 152 1.70 -3.31 5.83
N SER A 153 1.87 -2.79 7.04
CA SER A 153 2.55 -3.51 8.12
C SER A 153 1.86 -4.83 8.43
N LEU A 154 0.53 -4.85 8.60
CA LEU A 154 -0.19 -6.07 8.96
C LEU A 154 -0.04 -7.18 7.92
N SER A 155 -0.22 -6.87 6.63
CA SER A 155 -0.08 -7.87 5.57
C SER A 155 1.37 -8.31 5.38
N ASN A 156 2.36 -7.43 5.58
CA ASN A 156 3.78 -7.79 5.62
C ASN A 156 4.07 -8.77 6.77
N ILE A 157 3.61 -8.46 7.99
CA ILE A 157 3.81 -9.31 9.18
C ILE A 157 3.17 -10.70 8.99
N ILE A 158 1.96 -10.76 8.43
CA ILE A 158 1.30 -12.03 8.11
C ILE A 158 2.10 -12.80 7.05
N GLY A 159 2.65 -12.11 6.04
CA GLY A 159 3.54 -12.72 5.05
C GLY A 159 4.80 -13.32 5.66
N LEU A 160 5.42 -12.64 6.64
CA LEU A 160 6.54 -13.18 7.39
C LEU A 160 6.11 -14.44 8.16
N ALA A 161 4.96 -14.41 8.84
CA ALA A 161 4.45 -15.58 9.56
C ALA A 161 4.23 -16.79 8.63
N MET A 162 3.66 -16.58 7.45
CA MET A 162 3.52 -17.62 6.42
C MET A 162 4.88 -18.14 5.95
N LEU A 163 5.88 -17.26 5.76
CA LEU A 163 7.25 -17.68 5.42
C LEU A 163 7.89 -18.53 6.52
N LEU A 164 7.73 -18.15 7.78
CA LEU A 164 8.26 -18.91 8.92
C LEU A 164 7.58 -20.29 9.02
N PHE A 165 6.28 -20.35 8.75
CA PHE A 165 5.52 -21.62 8.70
C PHE A 165 6.00 -22.52 7.56
N ASP A 166 6.14 -21.97 6.35
CA ASP A 166 6.66 -22.67 5.16
C ASP A 166 8.10 -23.20 5.37
N LYS A 167 8.90 -22.52 6.19
CA LYS A 167 10.26 -22.94 6.58
C LYS A 167 10.30 -23.92 7.76
N GLY A 168 9.16 -24.22 8.40
CA GLY A 168 9.09 -25.07 9.59
C GLY A 168 9.66 -24.43 10.86
N LEU A 169 9.85 -23.10 10.87
CA LEU A 169 10.32 -22.32 12.03
C LEU A 169 9.16 -21.94 12.96
N LEU A 170 7.94 -21.95 12.42
CA LEU A 170 6.67 -21.75 13.10
C LEU A 170 5.78 -22.96 12.81
N GLY A 171 5.09 -23.50 13.81
CA GLY A 171 4.23 -24.68 13.66
C GLY A 171 2.77 -24.44 14.08
N LEU A 172 1.93 -25.46 13.87
CA LEU A 172 0.50 -25.43 14.27
C LEU A 172 0.31 -25.20 15.78
N THR A 173 1.25 -25.65 16.61
CA THR A 173 1.21 -25.43 18.05
C THR A 173 1.28 -23.95 18.41
N ASP A 174 2.07 -23.17 17.68
CA ASP A 174 2.26 -21.74 17.92
C ASP A 174 1.04 -20.91 17.49
N THR A 175 0.29 -21.41 16.50
CA THR A 175 -0.86 -20.74 15.90
C THR A 175 -2.20 -21.23 16.43
N ASN A 176 -2.20 -22.09 17.46
CA ASN A 176 -3.39 -22.76 18.00
C ASN A 176 -4.18 -23.52 16.92
N GLY A 177 -3.47 -24.18 16.00
CA GLY A 177 -4.04 -25.03 14.95
C GLY A 177 -4.43 -24.30 13.67
N ILE A 178 -4.11 -23.00 13.53
CA ILE A 178 -4.36 -22.26 12.28
C ILE A 178 -3.20 -22.54 11.30
N PRO A 179 -3.42 -23.23 10.16
CA PRO A 179 -2.38 -23.47 9.17
C PRO A 179 -2.08 -22.18 8.39
N LEU A 180 -0.82 -21.73 8.40
CA LEU A 180 -0.38 -20.50 7.72
C LEU A 180 0.21 -20.80 6.34
N GLU A 181 -0.52 -21.58 5.56
CA GLU A 181 -0.18 -21.88 4.18
C GLU A 181 -0.42 -20.67 3.28
N TRP A 182 0.40 -20.50 2.25
CA TRP A 182 0.23 -19.43 1.27
C TRP A 182 -1.13 -19.50 0.57
N GLY A 183 -1.79 -18.35 0.41
CA GLY A 183 -3.12 -18.26 -0.20
C GLY A 183 -4.27 -18.63 0.74
N ASN A 184 -4.01 -18.98 2.00
CA ASN A 184 -5.08 -19.31 2.96
C ASN A 184 -5.79 -18.03 3.46
N ALA A 185 -6.82 -17.61 2.72
CA ALA A 185 -7.65 -16.43 3.00
C ALA A 185 -8.33 -16.49 4.39
N ASP A 186 -8.84 -17.65 4.80
CA ASP A 186 -9.54 -17.79 6.09
C ASP A 186 -8.57 -17.65 7.27
N ALA A 187 -7.33 -18.13 7.13
CA ALA A 187 -6.29 -17.91 8.13
C ALA A 187 -5.96 -16.42 8.26
N VAL A 188 -5.81 -15.70 7.14
CA VAL A 188 -5.53 -14.25 7.14
C VAL A 188 -6.62 -13.47 7.88
N GLU A 189 -7.89 -13.73 7.60
CA GLU A 189 -9.00 -13.06 8.28
C GLU A 189 -8.97 -13.28 9.80
N GLN A 190 -8.77 -14.53 10.23
CA GLN A 190 -8.63 -14.88 11.64
C GLN A 190 -7.45 -14.15 12.29
N LEU A 191 -6.30 -14.07 11.61
CA LEU A 191 -5.12 -13.39 12.12
C LEU A 191 -5.33 -11.87 12.25
N ILE A 192 -6.05 -11.22 11.34
CA ILE A 192 -6.41 -9.80 11.46
C ILE A 192 -7.19 -9.57 12.77
N HIS A 193 -8.25 -10.34 13.01
CA HIS A 193 -9.04 -10.23 14.23
C HIS A 193 -8.22 -10.49 15.50
N LYS A 194 -7.40 -11.56 15.49
CA LYS A 194 -6.55 -11.92 16.63
C LYS A 194 -5.47 -10.88 16.91
N THR A 195 -4.89 -10.28 15.87
CA THR A 195 -3.87 -9.23 16.01
C THR A 195 -4.47 -7.97 16.65
N ALA A 196 -5.64 -7.53 16.17
CA ALA A 196 -6.34 -6.37 16.73
C ALA A 196 -6.64 -6.54 18.22
N LYS A 197 -6.97 -7.76 18.65
CA LYS A 197 -7.30 -8.10 20.05
C LYS A 197 -6.10 -8.57 20.88
N LYS A 198 -4.94 -8.78 20.25
CA LYS A 198 -3.74 -9.40 20.84
C LYS A 198 -4.04 -10.78 21.48
N GLU A 199 -4.82 -11.60 20.78
CA GLU A 199 -5.23 -12.93 21.25
C GLU A 199 -4.36 -14.03 20.65
N GLY A 200 -3.80 -14.90 21.50
CA GLY A 200 -2.96 -16.03 21.06
C GLY A 200 -1.82 -15.58 20.16
N PHE A 201 -1.67 -16.22 19.00
CA PHE A 201 -0.65 -15.85 18.02
C PHE A 201 -0.73 -14.39 17.53
N GLY A 202 -1.92 -13.77 17.59
CA GLY A 202 -2.10 -12.35 17.26
C GLY A 202 -1.31 -11.40 18.17
N ALA A 203 -0.97 -11.81 19.40
CA ALA A 203 -0.11 -11.03 20.29
C ALA A 203 1.33 -10.92 19.74
N TYR A 204 1.84 -11.97 19.09
CA TYR A 204 3.16 -11.96 18.43
C TYR A 204 3.15 -11.11 17.17
N LEU A 205 2.09 -11.21 16.35
CA LEU A 205 1.91 -10.37 15.16
C LEU A 205 1.86 -8.87 15.52
N ALA A 206 1.26 -8.54 16.67
CA ALA A 206 1.18 -7.15 17.15
C ALA A 206 2.54 -6.53 17.54
N LEU A 207 3.64 -7.29 17.53
CA LEU A 207 5.00 -6.80 17.78
C LEU A 207 5.71 -6.26 16.53
N GLY A 208 5.07 -6.32 15.35
CA GLY A 208 5.71 -5.96 14.08
C GLY A 208 6.58 -7.09 13.54
N ALA A 209 7.04 -6.97 12.29
CA ALA A 209 7.79 -8.01 11.58
C ALA A 209 9.15 -8.25 12.25
N ARG A 210 9.81 -7.17 12.70
CA ARG A 210 11.05 -7.26 13.48
C ARG A 210 10.83 -8.01 14.80
N GLY A 211 9.73 -7.72 15.50
CA GLY A 211 9.40 -8.37 16.77
C GLY A 211 9.03 -9.86 16.58
N LEU A 212 8.23 -10.16 15.57
CA LEU A 212 7.89 -11.53 15.20
C LEU A 212 9.13 -12.33 14.81
N GLY A 213 9.98 -11.77 13.93
CA GLY A 213 11.23 -12.41 13.53
C GLY A 213 12.12 -12.73 14.73
N ARG A 214 12.31 -11.80 15.67
CA ARG A 214 13.05 -12.05 16.92
C ARG A 214 12.48 -13.19 17.74
N GLN A 215 11.16 -13.26 17.89
CA GLN A 215 10.50 -14.29 18.67
C GLN A 215 10.83 -15.70 18.16
N PHE A 216 11.01 -15.85 16.84
CA PHE A 216 11.34 -17.11 16.18
C PHE A 216 12.81 -17.20 15.73
N GLY A 217 13.70 -16.39 16.32
CA GLY A 217 15.14 -16.42 16.02
C GLY A 217 15.51 -16.10 14.57
N SER A 218 14.65 -15.37 13.87
CA SER A 218 14.68 -15.11 12.42
C SER A 218 14.45 -13.62 12.11
N GLU A 219 15.07 -12.71 12.89
CA GLU A 219 14.96 -11.26 12.68
C GLU A 219 15.48 -10.83 11.30
N ASP A 220 16.47 -11.55 10.76
CA ASP A 220 17.06 -11.35 9.44
C ASP A 220 16.09 -11.62 8.28
N LEU A 221 15.04 -12.42 8.51
CA LEU A 221 13.97 -12.63 7.54
C LEU A 221 12.95 -11.49 7.51
N ALA A 222 12.93 -10.59 8.52
CA ALA A 222 12.00 -9.48 8.54
C ALA A 222 12.41 -8.38 7.54
N VAL A 223 11.61 -8.20 6.48
CA VAL A 223 11.83 -7.17 5.45
C VAL A 223 11.35 -5.81 5.95
N GLN A 224 12.25 -5.09 6.64
CA GLN A 224 11.98 -3.80 7.30
C GLN A 224 13.21 -2.87 7.29
N VAL A 225 12.98 -1.57 7.48
CA VAL A 225 14.04 -0.59 7.81
C VAL A 225 13.63 0.19 9.04
N ASN A 226 14.53 0.28 10.04
CA ASN A 226 14.32 0.99 11.31
C ASN A 226 13.06 0.56 12.09
N GLY A 227 12.63 -0.68 11.91
CA GLY A 227 11.47 -1.28 12.55
C GLY A 227 10.16 -1.11 11.79
N LEU A 228 10.15 -0.41 10.64
CA LEU A 228 8.97 -0.28 9.78
C LEU A 228 9.08 -1.24 8.59
N GLU A 229 8.03 -2.02 8.38
CA GLU A 229 7.87 -2.93 7.25
C GLU A 229 8.02 -2.23 5.91
N VAL A 230 8.71 -2.86 4.96
CA VAL A 230 8.85 -2.33 3.60
C VAL A 230 7.49 -2.34 2.89
N ALA A 231 7.16 -1.23 2.24
CA ALA A 231 5.99 -1.11 1.38
C ALA A 231 6.11 -1.97 0.11
N PHE A 232 5.03 -2.15 -0.64
CA PHE A 232 5.00 -3.12 -1.76
C PHE A 232 5.56 -2.57 -3.07
N HIS A 233 6.70 -1.90 -2.97
CA HIS A 233 7.60 -1.60 -4.09
C HIS A 233 8.95 -2.28 -3.81
N ASP A 234 9.21 -3.36 -4.53
CA ASP A 234 10.37 -4.21 -4.39
C ASP A 234 11.63 -3.48 -4.91
N PRO A 235 12.62 -3.23 -4.06
CA PRO A 235 13.82 -2.51 -4.46
C PRO A 235 14.67 -3.26 -5.50
N ARG A 236 14.39 -4.53 -5.78
CA ARG A 236 15.05 -5.27 -6.87
C ARG A 236 14.45 -4.97 -8.24
N GLY A 237 13.20 -4.50 -8.30
CA GLY A 237 12.55 -3.99 -9.52
C GLY A 237 12.79 -2.49 -9.72
N ALA A 238 12.89 -1.73 -8.63
CA ALA A 238 13.18 -0.29 -8.62
C ALA A 238 14.29 0.04 -7.61
N SER A 239 15.55 0.06 -8.08
CA SER A 239 16.74 0.12 -7.24
C SER A 239 16.82 1.39 -6.37
N GLY A 240 16.29 2.50 -6.85
CA GLY A 240 16.27 3.76 -6.11
C GLY A 240 15.39 3.69 -4.88
N MET A 241 14.38 2.81 -4.86
CA MET A 241 13.58 2.57 -3.67
C MET A 241 14.40 2.02 -2.51
N ALA A 242 15.50 1.29 -2.77
CA ALA A 242 16.41 0.85 -1.73
C ALA A 242 16.97 2.05 -0.95
N LEU A 243 17.37 3.11 -1.67
CA LEU A 243 17.88 4.34 -1.06
C LEU A 243 16.77 5.07 -0.30
N VAL A 244 15.59 5.22 -0.92
CA VAL A 244 14.42 5.87 -0.29
C VAL A 244 14.08 5.21 1.05
N TYR A 245 14.02 3.87 1.08
CA TYR A 245 13.75 3.13 2.30
C TYR A 245 14.87 3.26 3.33
N ALA A 246 16.14 3.11 2.90
CA ALA A 246 17.30 3.16 3.78
C ALA A 246 17.48 4.53 4.46
N THR A 247 17.18 5.63 3.76
CA THR A 247 17.39 7.00 4.26
C THR A 247 16.14 7.62 4.87
N SER A 248 14.99 6.95 4.81
CA SER A 248 13.75 7.49 5.36
C SER A 248 13.85 7.65 6.89
N PRO A 249 13.52 8.85 7.43
CA PRO A 249 13.62 9.14 8.86
C PRO A 249 12.61 8.34 9.71
N ARG A 250 11.62 7.71 9.07
CA ARG A 250 10.55 6.94 9.75
C ARG A 250 10.58 5.44 9.42
N GLY A 251 11.66 4.94 8.82
CA GLY A 251 11.75 3.57 8.31
C GLY A 251 11.20 3.40 6.90
N ALA A 252 11.08 2.17 6.40
CA ALA A 252 10.85 1.86 4.98
C ALA A 252 9.50 2.37 4.42
N CYS A 253 9.43 3.65 4.04
CA CYS A 253 8.21 4.30 3.60
C CYS A 253 8.37 4.91 2.21
N HIS A 254 7.58 4.45 1.23
CA HIS A 254 7.63 4.94 -0.15
C HIS A 254 7.21 6.41 -0.27
N ASN A 255 6.36 6.90 0.64
CA ASN A 255 5.94 8.30 0.70
C ASN A 255 7.06 9.29 1.10
N GLN A 256 8.33 8.88 1.17
CA GLN A 256 9.46 9.82 1.23
C GLN A 256 9.93 10.28 -0.14
N SER A 257 9.72 9.47 -1.18
CA SER A 257 10.04 9.81 -2.56
C SER A 257 9.40 8.80 -3.49
N ASP A 258 8.73 9.30 -4.53
CA ASP A 258 8.22 8.48 -5.61
C ASP A 258 9.33 8.14 -6.62
N TYR A 259 10.51 7.74 -6.15
CA TYR A 259 11.69 7.50 -7.01
C TYR A 259 11.42 6.40 -8.04
N TYR A 260 10.56 5.44 -7.72
CA TYR A 260 10.06 4.46 -8.68
C TYR A 260 9.50 5.14 -9.94
N LEU A 261 8.79 6.29 -9.84
CA LEU A 261 8.31 7.05 -10.99
C LEU A 261 9.45 7.56 -11.88
N VAL A 262 10.58 7.95 -11.29
CA VAL A 262 11.76 8.40 -12.04
C VAL A 262 12.42 7.22 -12.76
N GLU A 263 12.57 6.07 -12.10
CA GLU A 263 13.17 4.86 -12.70
C GLU A 263 12.35 4.32 -13.87
N ILE A 264 11.03 4.45 -13.82
CA ILE A 264 10.13 4.07 -14.92
C ILE A 264 10.04 5.13 -16.03
N GLY A 265 10.82 6.21 -15.94
CA GLY A 265 11.00 7.20 -17.00
C GLY A 265 10.13 8.45 -16.90
N GLN A 266 9.51 8.73 -15.74
CA GLN A 266 8.80 9.99 -15.55
C GLN A 266 9.80 11.15 -15.44
N VAL A 267 9.61 12.16 -16.29
CA VAL A 267 10.47 13.35 -16.35
C VAL A 267 9.77 14.56 -15.72
N TYR A 268 10.54 15.33 -14.96
CA TYR A 268 10.11 16.59 -14.35
C TYR A 268 10.94 17.73 -14.94
N SER A 269 10.45 18.33 -16.03
CA SER A 269 11.14 19.42 -16.73
C SER A 269 11.40 20.63 -15.85
N THR A 270 10.56 20.86 -14.84
CA THR A 270 10.73 21.93 -13.84
C THR A 270 11.95 21.73 -12.93
N LEU A 271 12.45 20.49 -12.83
CA LEU A 271 13.68 20.14 -12.10
C LEU A 271 14.87 20.00 -13.06
N GLY A 272 14.73 20.43 -14.31
CA GLY A 272 15.75 20.26 -15.35
C GLY A 272 15.84 18.84 -15.91
N MET A 273 14.95 17.92 -15.50
CA MET A 273 14.96 16.54 -16.00
C MET A 273 14.26 16.50 -17.36
N THR A 274 15.02 16.27 -18.42
CA THR A 274 14.50 16.19 -19.79
C THR A 274 14.34 14.76 -20.27
N TYR A 275 13.41 14.52 -21.19
CA TYR A 275 13.29 13.23 -21.85
C TYR A 275 14.49 12.99 -22.77
N HIS A 276 15.26 11.94 -22.50
CA HIS A 276 16.31 11.48 -23.40
C HIS A 276 15.79 10.26 -24.16
N SER A 277 16.04 10.21 -25.47
CA SER A 277 15.62 9.06 -26.28
C SER A 277 16.19 7.77 -25.70
N SER A 278 15.50 6.64 -25.91
CA SER A 278 16.01 5.32 -25.49
C SER A 278 17.41 5.02 -26.06
N ARG A 279 17.78 5.64 -27.19
CA ARG A 279 19.11 5.59 -27.84
C ARG A 279 20.08 6.71 -27.44
N GLY A 280 19.72 7.60 -26.52
CA GLY A 280 20.60 8.66 -26.03
C GLY A 280 21.83 8.08 -25.35
N GLY A 281 22.99 8.69 -25.61
CA GLY A 281 24.30 8.31 -25.10
C GLY A 281 24.63 8.97 -23.75
N ALA A 282 25.85 9.50 -23.64
CA ALA A 282 26.41 10.06 -22.40
C ALA A 282 25.64 11.30 -21.89
N GLU A 283 24.81 11.94 -22.72
CA GLU A 283 23.91 13.01 -22.32
C GLU A 283 22.85 12.61 -21.28
N LYS A 284 22.72 11.31 -20.96
CA LYS A 284 21.89 10.80 -19.86
C LYS A 284 22.51 10.95 -18.46
N VAL A 285 23.77 11.37 -18.35
CA VAL A 285 24.55 11.35 -17.09
C VAL A 285 24.81 12.76 -16.54
N ILE A 286 24.15 13.80 -17.07
CA ILE A 286 24.34 15.20 -16.64
C ILE A 286 23.17 15.66 -15.78
#